data_AF-C7NVC7-F1
#
_entry.id   AF-C7NVC7-F1
#
_cell.length_a   1.000
_cell.length_b   1.000
_cell.length_c   1.000
_cell.angle_alpha   90.00
_cell.angle_beta   90.00
_cell.angle_gamma   90.00
#
_symmetry.space_group_name_H-M   'P 1'
#
loop_
_entity.id
_entity.type
_entity.pdbx_description
1 polymer ?
#
loop_
_entity_poly.entity_id
_entity_poly.type
_entity_poly.pdbx_seq_one_letter_code
_entity_poly.pdbx_strand_id
1 'polypeptide(L)'
;MESTQRSVEDKLAAARADLAERDGVLVAFSGGVDSSVVAAIAEDALGADAVACTARSETLPEAELQEAKRVAEEIGIRHDIVEFSELESEAFIENDGDRCYHCRSMRLSAMYDRAKELDIETVCDGTNAADPGEGHRPGLQAVEELDATSPLLEHDITKEEVREIADHYDLSVAEKPSMACLSSRIPTGLEVTEEKLTRIEQAERVLRTWGFEQFRVRDHDGIARIEVGEEELEAALDPEFVAAAREHIGDLGFEHVTLDLEGYRTGSVSPASEDD
;
A
#
# COMPACT_ATOMS: atom_id res chain seq x y z
N MET A 1 6.61 24.60 31.20
CA MET A 1 5.29 24.25 30.66
C MET A 1 5.47 22.91 29.99
N GLU A 2 5.24 21.84 30.74
CA GLU A 2 5.09 20.51 30.15
C GLU A 2 3.87 20.58 29.24
N SER A 3 4.09 20.39 27.94
CA SER A 3 3.01 20.14 26.99
C SER A 3 2.37 18.83 27.43
N THR A 4 1.15 18.87 27.99
CA THR A 4 0.41 17.65 28.29
C THR A 4 0.08 17.00 26.95
N GLN A 5 0.88 16.02 26.56
CA GLN A 5 0.65 15.22 25.37
C GLN A 5 -0.75 14.58 25.49
N ARG A 6 -1.63 14.82 24.51
CA ARG A 6 -2.95 14.19 24.46
C ARG A 6 -2.78 12.68 24.44
N SER A 7 -3.65 11.97 25.17
CA SER A 7 -3.67 10.50 25.12
C SER A 7 -4.17 10.02 23.75
N VAL A 8 -3.89 8.76 23.41
CA VAL A 8 -4.40 8.14 22.17
C VAL A 8 -5.93 8.14 22.14
N GLU A 9 -6.57 7.86 23.28
CA GLU A 9 -8.03 7.93 23.44
C GLU A 9 -8.56 9.35 23.15
N ASP A 10 -7.89 10.40 23.63
CA ASP A 10 -8.30 11.79 23.37
C ASP A 10 -8.15 12.17 21.88
N LYS A 11 -7.08 11.70 21.22
CA LYS A 11 -6.84 11.92 19.78
C LYS A 11 -7.88 11.18 18.94
N LEU A 12 -8.15 9.92 19.27
CA LEU A 12 -9.17 9.08 18.64
C LEU A 12 -10.55 9.73 18.76
N ALA A 13 -10.94 10.16 19.97
CA ALA A 13 -12.20 10.83 20.19
C ALA A 13 -12.31 12.16 19.42
N ALA A 14 -11.21 12.91 19.29
CA ALA A 14 -11.17 14.12 18.49
C ALA A 14 -11.35 13.83 16.99
N ALA A 15 -10.64 12.84 16.45
CA ALA A 15 -10.77 12.42 15.05
C ALA A 15 -12.16 11.93 14.72
N ARG A 16 -12.75 11.11 15.60
CA ARG A 16 -14.14 10.65 15.46
C ARG A 16 -15.13 11.82 15.46
N ALA A 17 -14.93 12.79 16.36
CA ALA A 17 -15.80 13.96 16.45
C ALA A 17 -15.72 14.83 15.18
N ASP A 18 -14.53 15.06 14.62
CA ASP A 18 -14.37 15.82 13.36
C ASP A 18 -15.08 15.13 12.18
N LEU A 19 -14.92 13.80 12.06
CA LEU A 19 -15.61 13.04 11.02
C LEU A 19 -17.13 13.07 11.19
N ALA A 20 -17.63 13.05 12.43
CA ALA A 20 -19.06 13.11 12.71
C ALA A 20 -19.71 14.47 12.35
N GLU A 21 -18.93 15.51 12.09
CA GLU A 21 -19.42 16.81 11.60
C GLU A 21 -19.65 16.83 10.07
N ARG A 22 -19.21 15.78 9.36
CA ARG A 22 -19.37 15.64 7.90
C ARG A 22 -20.72 14.99 7.57
N ASP A 23 -21.29 15.33 6.40
CA ASP A 23 -22.52 14.68 5.91
C ASP A 23 -22.28 13.24 5.42
N GLY A 24 -21.04 12.89 5.10
CA GLY A 24 -20.60 11.56 4.67
C GLY A 24 -19.13 11.59 4.25
N VAL A 25 -18.47 10.43 4.26
CA VAL A 25 -17.05 10.32 3.93
C VAL A 25 -16.74 9.11 3.05
N LEU A 26 -15.86 9.30 2.08
CA LEU A 26 -15.26 8.23 1.32
C LEU A 26 -13.80 8.08 1.75
N VAL A 27 -13.44 6.91 2.28
CA VAL A 27 -12.07 6.61 2.71
C VAL A 27 -11.32 5.90 1.57
N ALA A 28 -10.23 6.51 1.11
CA ALA A 28 -9.29 5.88 0.19
C ALA A 28 -8.60 4.69 0.91
N PHE A 29 -9.06 3.48 0.59
CA PHE A 29 -8.85 2.31 1.42
C PHE A 29 -7.96 1.27 0.73
N SER A 30 -6.77 1.03 1.30
CA SER A 30 -5.78 0.09 0.77
C SER A 30 -5.77 -1.26 1.50
N GLY A 31 -6.48 -1.39 2.61
CA GLY A 31 -6.38 -2.55 3.52
C GLY A 31 -5.10 -2.57 4.35
N GLY A 32 -4.27 -1.51 4.30
CA GLY A 32 -3.18 -1.29 5.24
C GLY A 32 -3.68 -0.71 6.57
N VAL A 33 -2.87 -0.82 7.62
CA VAL A 33 -3.26 -0.41 8.99
C VAL A 33 -3.77 1.04 9.06
N ASP A 34 -3.10 1.98 8.39
CA ASP A 34 -3.46 3.41 8.47
C ASP A 34 -4.85 3.69 7.89
N SER A 35 -5.09 3.25 6.64
CA SER A 35 -6.40 3.42 6.00
C SER A 35 -7.50 2.62 6.69
N SER A 36 -7.16 1.50 7.33
CA SER A 36 -8.14 0.68 8.07
C SER A 36 -8.57 1.35 9.35
N VAL A 37 -7.65 2.03 10.05
CA VAL A 37 -8.01 2.85 11.21
C VAL A 37 -8.89 4.02 10.80
N VAL A 38 -8.56 4.73 9.70
CA VAL A 38 -9.44 5.81 9.21
C VAL A 38 -10.83 5.29 8.86
N ALA A 39 -10.93 4.13 8.18
CA ALA A 39 -12.20 3.50 7.87
C ALA A 39 -12.98 3.09 9.13
N ALA A 40 -12.32 2.55 10.16
CA ALA A 40 -12.95 2.18 11.42
C ALA A 40 -13.48 3.41 12.18
N ILE A 41 -12.69 4.50 12.25
CA ILE A 41 -13.13 5.76 12.86
C ILE A 41 -14.33 6.35 12.10
N ALA A 42 -14.30 6.30 10.76
CA ALA A 42 -15.39 6.78 9.92
C ALA A 42 -16.68 5.98 10.13
N GLU A 43 -16.62 4.65 10.16
CA GLU A 43 -17.77 3.79 10.46
C GLU A 43 -18.31 4.05 11.88
N ASP A 44 -17.44 4.18 12.89
CA ASP A 44 -17.86 4.49 14.26
C ASP A 44 -18.46 5.92 14.40
N ALA A 45 -18.06 6.86 13.55
CA ALA A 45 -18.59 8.22 13.53
C ALA A 45 -19.93 8.33 12.79
N LEU A 46 -20.03 7.72 11.59
CA LEU A 46 -21.06 8.02 10.60
C LEU A 46 -21.92 6.80 10.21
N GLY A 47 -21.49 5.57 10.52
CA GLY A 47 -22.16 4.35 10.11
C GLY A 47 -22.38 4.29 8.60
N ALA A 48 -23.65 4.22 8.17
CA ALA A 48 -24.01 4.05 6.76
C ALA A 48 -23.54 5.15 5.81
N ASP A 49 -23.16 6.33 6.33
CA ASP A 49 -22.65 7.46 5.56
C ASP A 49 -21.11 7.42 5.40
N ALA A 50 -20.45 6.37 5.90
CA ALA A 50 -19.04 6.06 5.65
C ALA A 50 -18.90 4.97 4.57
N VAL A 51 -18.00 5.19 3.62
CA VAL A 51 -17.69 4.24 2.55
C VAL A 51 -16.19 4.05 2.43
N ALA A 52 -15.70 2.83 2.60
CA ALA A 52 -14.34 2.47 2.21
C ALA A 52 -14.31 2.20 0.70
N CYS A 53 -13.34 2.78 -0.01
CA CYS A 53 -13.20 2.60 -1.45
C CYS A 53 -11.77 2.13 -1.80
N THR A 54 -11.66 0.96 -2.43
CA THR A 54 -10.37 0.46 -2.92
C THR A 54 -10.24 0.72 -4.42
N ALA A 55 -9.13 1.36 -4.81
CA ALA A 55 -8.76 1.52 -6.20
C ALA A 55 -8.03 0.29 -6.70
N ARG A 56 -8.65 -0.47 -7.59
CA ARG A 56 -8.08 -1.65 -8.24
C ARG A 56 -7.41 -1.24 -9.53
N SER A 57 -6.16 -1.64 -9.68
CA SER A 57 -5.33 -1.46 -10.86
C SER A 57 -4.34 -2.62 -11.00
N GLU A 58 -3.57 -2.65 -12.08
CA GLU A 58 -2.59 -3.69 -12.38
C GLU A 58 -1.44 -3.74 -11.36
N THR A 59 -1.24 -2.66 -10.61
CA THR A 59 -0.16 -2.54 -9.63
C THR A 59 -0.56 -3.00 -8.23
N LEU A 60 -1.86 -3.24 -7.99
CA LEU A 60 -2.40 -3.79 -6.75
C LEU A 60 -2.47 -5.33 -6.85
N PRO A 61 -1.70 -6.07 -6.05
CA PRO A 61 -1.81 -7.53 -6.03
C PRO A 61 -3.22 -7.99 -5.64
N GLU A 62 -3.71 -9.05 -6.26
CA GLU A 62 -5.03 -9.62 -5.97
C GLU A 62 -5.15 -10.04 -4.50
N ALA A 63 -4.06 -10.54 -3.90
CA ALA A 63 -4.06 -10.90 -2.49
C ALA A 63 -4.30 -9.69 -1.57
N GLU A 64 -3.80 -8.51 -1.93
CA GLU A 64 -4.03 -7.27 -1.18
C GLU A 64 -5.48 -6.81 -1.34
N LEU A 65 -6.06 -6.94 -2.53
CA LEU A 65 -7.48 -6.65 -2.75
C LEU A 65 -8.39 -7.55 -1.90
N GLN A 66 -8.08 -8.85 -1.82
CA GLN A 66 -8.84 -9.79 -0.98
C GLN A 66 -8.68 -9.48 0.50
N GLU A 67 -7.50 -9.07 0.93
CA GLU A 67 -7.27 -8.63 2.29
C GLU A 67 -8.03 -7.33 2.61
N ALA A 68 -8.03 -6.34 1.72
CA ALA A 68 -8.82 -5.13 1.90
C ALA A 68 -10.31 -5.47 2.08
N LYS A 69 -10.89 -6.33 1.23
CA LYS A 69 -12.28 -6.79 1.39
C LYS A 69 -12.54 -7.40 2.77
N ARG A 70 -11.67 -8.31 3.21
CA ARG A 70 -11.78 -8.94 4.53
C ARG A 70 -11.72 -7.92 5.67
N VAL A 71 -10.82 -6.94 5.60
CA VAL A 71 -10.69 -5.90 6.64
C VAL A 71 -11.91 -4.96 6.63
N ALA A 72 -12.46 -4.62 5.47
CA ALA A 72 -13.71 -3.87 5.41
C ALA A 72 -14.88 -4.64 6.03
N GLU A 73 -14.96 -5.96 5.81
CA GLU A 73 -15.92 -6.83 6.48
C GLU A 73 -15.71 -6.90 8.01
N GLU A 74 -14.46 -6.93 8.49
CA GLU A 74 -14.12 -6.87 9.91
C GLU A 74 -14.61 -5.56 10.56
N ILE A 75 -14.43 -4.43 9.87
CA ILE A 75 -14.91 -3.11 10.30
C ILE A 75 -16.45 -3.02 10.25
N GLY A 76 -17.08 -3.73 9.32
CA GLY A 76 -18.51 -3.61 9.03
C GLY A 76 -18.87 -2.43 8.12
N ILE A 77 -17.86 -1.76 7.53
CA ILE A 77 -18.03 -0.62 6.64
C ILE A 77 -18.45 -1.06 5.24
N ARG A 78 -19.26 -0.25 4.56
CA ARG A 78 -19.54 -0.44 3.14
C ARG A 78 -18.23 -0.36 2.33
N HIS A 79 -17.97 -1.38 1.53
CA HIS A 79 -16.80 -1.45 0.66
C HIS A 79 -17.16 -1.33 -0.82
N ASP A 80 -16.71 -0.26 -1.44
CA ASP A 80 -16.78 -0.05 -2.88
C ASP A 80 -15.40 -0.31 -3.53
N ILE A 81 -15.41 -0.75 -4.79
CA ILE A 81 -14.20 -0.96 -5.59
C ILE A 81 -14.36 -0.18 -6.88
N VAL A 82 -13.36 0.63 -7.21
CA VAL A 82 -13.25 1.30 -8.50
C VAL A 82 -12.08 0.71 -9.28
N GLU A 83 -12.25 0.62 -10.59
CA GLU A 83 -11.21 0.10 -11.49
C GLU A 83 -10.65 1.26 -12.31
N PHE A 84 -9.32 1.32 -12.40
CA PHE A 84 -8.58 2.27 -13.22
C PHE A 84 -7.25 1.63 -13.62
N SER A 85 -6.59 2.19 -14.64
CA SER A 85 -5.31 1.67 -15.11
C SER A 85 -4.23 2.73 -14.99
N GLU A 86 -3.16 2.46 -14.23
CA GLU A 86 -1.98 3.34 -14.25
C GLU A 86 -1.22 3.25 -15.59
N LEU A 87 -1.43 2.17 -16.34
CA LEU A 87 -0.85 1.92 -17.66
C LEU A 87 -1.50 2.75 -18.78
N GLU A 88 -2.50 3.57 -18.47
CA GLU A 88 -3.02 4.60 -19.40
C GLU A 88 -2.22 5.92 -19.32
N SER A 89 -1.31 6.05 -18.36
CA SER A 89 -0.48 7.23 -18.15
C SER A 89 0.96 6.99 -18.60
N GLU A 90 1.40 7.69 -19.66
CA GLU A 90 2.79 7.65 -20.13
C GLU A 90 3.76 8.00 -18.99
N ALA A 91 3.43 9.01 -18.17
CA ALA A 91 4.24 9.44 -17.03
C ALA A 91 4.38 8.38 -15.92
N PHE A 92 3.41 7.47 -15.79
CA PHE A 92 3.54 6.34 -14.89
C PHE A 92 4.38 5.20 -15.51
N ILE A 93 4.15 4.91 -16.80
CA ILE A 93 4.85 3.87 -17.55
C ILE A 93 6.37 4.13 -17.57
N GLU A 94 6.79 5.39 -17.74
CA GLU A 94 8.21 5.78 -17.78
C GLU A 94 9.00 5.43 -16.51
N ASN A 95 8.30 5.21 -15.38
CA ASN A 95 8.89 4.72 -14.14
C ASN A 95 10.03 5.60 -13.57
N ASP A 96 9.88 6.91 -13.67
CA ASP A 96 10.88 7.86 -13.16
C ASP A 96 10.76 8.09 -11.63
N GLY A 97 11.42 9.15 -11.14
CA GLY A 97 11.35 9.53 -9.72
C GLY A 97 9.96 9.98 -9.26
N ASP A 98 9.11 10.45 -10.17
CA ASP A 98 7.79 11.02 -9.92
C ASP A 98 6.65 10.01 -10.16
N ARG A 99 6.94 8.77 -10.57
CA ARG A 99 5.94 7.68 -10.72
C ARG A 99 4.95 7.60 -9.55
N CYS A 100 5.44 7.72 -8.31
CA CYS A 100 4.60 7.65 -7.11
C CYS A 100 3.61 8.83 -7.00
N TYR A 101 4.00 10.02 -7.47
CA TYR A 101 3.08 11.17 -7.58
C TYR A 101 1.99 10.86 -8.60
N HIS A 102 2.36 10.46 -9.83
CA HIS A 102 1.39 10.14 -10.87
C HIS A 102 0.41 9.05 -10.45
N CYS A 103 0.89 7.97 -9.85
CA CYS A 103 0.05 6.89 -9.32
C CYS A 103 -0.94 7.40 -8.27
N ARG A 104 -0.46 8.18 -7.28
CA ARG A 104 -1.31 8.67 -6.19
C ARG A 104 -2.34 9.68 -6.68
N SER A 105 -1.98 10.56 -7.61
CA SER A 105 -2.90 11.50 -8.25
C SER A 105 -4.02 10.79 -9.00
N MET A 106 -3.70 9.78 -9.81
CA MET A 106 -4.69 8.98 -10.54
C MET A 106 -5.63 8.24 -9.58
N ARG A 107 -5.06 7.62 -8.55
CA ARG A 107 -5.82 6.88 -7.54
C ARG A 107 -6.79 7.78 -6.78
N LEU A 108 -6.32 8.92 -6.27
CA LEU A 108 -7.18 9.87 -5.56
C LEU A 108 -8.24 10.46 -6.49
N SER A 109 -7.90 10.77 -7.75
CA SER A 109 -8.89 11.23 -8.73
C SER A 109 -10.05 10.24 -8.89
N ALA A 110 -9.75 8.94 -8.98
CA ALA A 110 -10.77 7.90 -9.02
C ALA A 110 -11.62 7.83 -7.72
N MET A 111 -11.04 8.15 -6.56
CA MET A 111 -11.78 8.27 -5.30
C MET A 111 -12.76 9.44 -5.34
N TYR A 112 -12.34 10.61 -5.83
CA TYR A 112 -13.20 11.79 -5.96
C TYR A 112 -14.32 11.59 -6.98
N ASP A 113 -14.03 10.93 -8.10
CA ASP A 113 -15.07 10.58 -9.08
C ASP A 113 -16.13 9.68 -8.43
N ARG A 114 -15.69 8.69 -7.62
CA ARG A 114 -16.63 7.83 -6.89
C ARG A 114 -17.39 8.56 -5.80
N ALA A 115 -16.73 9.44 -5.05
CA ALA A 115 -17.37 10.24 -4.00
C ALA A 115 -18.48 11.10 -4.60
N LYS A 116 -18.23 11.71 -5.76
CA LYS A 116 -19.20 12.49 -6.51
C LYS A 116 -20.41 11.68 -6.99
N GLU A 117 -20.22 10.43 -7.41
CA GLU A 117 -21.34 9.53 -7.76
C GLU A 117 -22.22 9.16 -6.56
N LEU A 118 -21.67 9.26 -5.35
CA LEU A 118 -22.35 8.96 -4.08
C LEU A 118 -22.87 10.22 -3.37
N ASP A 119 -22.73 11.41 -3.98
CA ASP A 119 -23.02 12.70 -3.35
C ASP A 119 -22.25 12.93 -2.03
N ILE A 120 -21.01 12.41 -1.95
CA ILE A 120 -20.08 12.58 -0.83
C ILE A 120 -19.04 13.65 -1.20
N GLU A 121 -18.89 14.67 -0.35
CA GLU A 121 -17.95 15.77 -0.59
C GLU A 121 -16.55 15.51 0.00
N THR A 122 -16.46 14.70 1.05
CA THR A 122 -15.20 14.48 1.79
C THR A 122 -14.54 13.16 1.38
N VAL A 123 -13.30 13.24 0.88
CA VAL A 123 -12.43 12.09 0.67
C VAL A 123 -11.33 12.11 1.71
N CYS A 124 -11.18 11.01 2.45
CA CYS A 124 -10.14 10.83 3.46
C CYS A 124 -9.04 9.89 2.98
N ASP A 125 -7.81 10.12 3.41
CA ASP A 125 -6.69 9.19 3.21
C ASP A 125 -6.08 8.72 4.55
N GLY A 126 -5.11 7.80 4.47
CA GLY A 126 -4.42 7.22 5.62
C GLY A 126 -3.12 7.94 6.02
N THR A 127 -2.88 9.17 5.60
CA THR A 127 -1.65 9.89 5.95
C THR A 127 -1.62 10.19 7.45
N ASN A 128 -0.55 9.77 8.14
CA ASN A 128 -0.36 9.89 9.58
C ASN A 128 0.72 10.94 9.94
N ALA A 129 0.86 11.27 11.22
CA ALA A 129 1.73 12.35 11.69
C ALA A 129 3.24 12.13 11.45
N ALA A 130 3.69 10.90 11.17
CA ALA A 130 5.09 10.61 10.89
C ALA A 130 5.46 10.83 9.40
N ASP A 131 4.48 10.86 8.48
CA ASP A 131 4.72 10.86 7.04
C ASP A 131 5.42 12.12 6.50
N PRO A 132 5.09 13.37 6.93
CA PRO A 132 5.71 14.59 6.39
C PRO A 132 7.22 14.74 6.67
N GLY A 133 7.81 13.88 7.50
CA GLY A 133 9.24 13.90 7.85
C GLY A 133 10.14 12.95 7.06
N GLU A 134 9.58 12.06 6.22
CA GLU A 134 10.31 10.93 5.60
C GLU A 134 10.97 11.25 4.24
N GLY A 135 11.60 12.41 4.09
CA GLY A 135 12.37 12.75 2.88
C GLY A 135 11.50 13.04 1.64
N HIS A 136 11.99 12.70 0.44
CA HIS A 136 11.29 13.00 -0.82
C HIS A 136 10.08 12.07 -1.01
N ARG A 137 8.87 12.61 -0.80
CA ARG A 137 7.59 11.90 -0.83
C ARG A 137 6.67 12.51 -1.90
N PRO A 138 6.96 12.33 -3.20
CA PRO A 138 6.20 12.95 -4.29
C PRO A 138 4.71 12.57 -4.25
N GLY A 139 4.36 11.40 -3.71
CA GLY A 139 2.97 11.01 -3.48
C GLY A 139 2.19 11.88 -2.48
N LEU A 140 2.84 12.50 -1.49
CA LEU A 140 2.14 13.39 -0.53
C LEU A 140 1.72 14.70 -1.18
N GLN A 141 2.48 15.18 -2.17
CA GLN A 141 2.12 16.36 -2.95
C GLN A 141 0.76 16.19 -3.65
N ALA A 142 0.45 14.99 -4.14
CA ALA A 142 -0.84 14.68 -4.76
C ALA A 142 -2.03 14.76 -3.78
N VAL A 143 -1.79 14.44 -2.50
CA VAL A 143 -2.82 14.53 -1.43
C VAL A 143 -3.15 15.99 -1.17
N GLU A 144 -2.13 16.82 -1.04
CA GLU A 144 -2.27 18.26 -0.82
C GLU A 144 -2.94 18.95 -2.01
N GLU A 145 -2.57 18.58 -3.25
CA GLU A 145 -3.13 19.18 -4.46
C GLU A 145 -4.60 18.81 -4.71
N LEU A 146 -5.05 17.66 -4.20
CA LEU A 146 -6.43 17.19 -4.36
C LEU A 146 -7.30 17.52 -3.14
N ASP A 147 -6.77 18.22 -2.13
CA ASP A 147 -7.47 18.60 -0.89
C ASP A 147 -8.09 17.39 -0.15
N ALA A 148 -7.36 16.26 -0.11
CA ALA A 148 -7.81 15.08 0.64
C ALA A 148 -7.63 15.30 2.15
N THR A 149 -8.68 14.98 2.91
CA THR A 149 -8.67 15.09 4.38
C THR A 149 -7.80 13.98 4.96
N SER A 150 -6.95 14.29 5.94
CA SER A 150 -6.02 13.32 6.54
C SER A 150 -6.26 13.24 8.05
N PRO A 151 -7.30 12.51 8.53
CA PRO A 151 -7.72 12.57 9.94
C PRO A 151 -6.60 12.18 10.92
N LEU A 152 -5.73 11.24 10.54
CA LEU A 152 -4.62 10.83 11.40
C LEU A 152 -3.58 11.94 11.53
N LEU A 153 -3.23 12.60 10.42
CA LEU A 153 -2.31 13.74 10.42
C LEU A 153 -2.90 14.95 11.15
N GLU A 154 -4.16 15.30 10.90
CA GLU A 154 -4.85 16.47 11.47
C GLU A 154 -5.01 16.38 13.00
N HIS A 155 -4.98 15.17 13.56
CA HIS A 155 -5.07 14.92 15.00
C HIS A 155 -3.77 14.40 15.62
N ASP A 156 -2.63 14.60 14.94
CA ASP A 156 -1.29 14.25 15.41
C ASP A 156 -1.15 12.76 15.81
N ILE A 157 -1.90 11.87 15.15
CA ILE A 157 -1.85 10.42 15.41
C ILE A 157 -0.60 9.85 14.73
N THR A 158 0.32 9.32 15.54
CA THR A 158 1.57 8.71 15.07
C THR A 158 1.35 7.26 14.63
N LYS A 159 2.33 6.70 13.91
CA LYS A 159 2.27 5.30 13.45
C LYS A 159 2.09 4.27 14.58
N GLU A 160 2.68 4.54 15.75
CA GLU A 160 2.55 3.67 16.93
C GLU A 160 1.13 3.74 17.49
N GLU A 161 0.57 4.94 17.57
CA GLU A 161 -0.80 5.18 18.03
C GLU A 161 -1.84 4.62 17.03
N VAL A 162 -1.56 4.62 15.72
CA VAL A 162 -2.39 3.92 14.73
C VAL A 162 -2.51 2.44 15.07
N ARG A 163 -1.43 1.76 15.46
CA ARG A 163 -1.51 0.33 15.84
C ARG A 163 -2.33 0.12 17.10
N GLU A 164 -2.16 0.98 18.10
CA GLU A 164 -2.96 0.95 19.33
C GLU A 164 -4.46 1.15 19.03
N ILE A 165 -4.80 2.04 18.11
CA ILE A 165 -6.18 2.24 17.66
C ILE A 165 -6.68 1.03 16.84
N ALA A 166 -5.83 0.43 16.01
CA ALA A 166 -6.19 -0.79 15.27
C ALA A 166 -6.52 -1.95 16.23
N ASP A 167 -5.74 -2.11 17.30
CA ASP A 167 -6.03 -3.07 18.37
C ASP A 167 -7.33 -2.74 19.12
N HIS A 168 -7.59 -1.45 19.37
CA HIS A 168 -8.85 -1.01 20.00
C HIS A 168 -10.10 -1.41 19.20
N TYR A 169 -10.00 -1.39 17.87
CA TYR A 169 -11.06 -1.84 16.96
C TYR A 169 -10.98 -3.33 16.60
N ASP A 170 -10.13 -4.12 17.26
CA ASP A 170 -9.91 -5.55 17.00
C ASP A 170 -9.54 -5.86 15.52
N LEU A 171 -8.80 -4.95 14.86
CA LEU A 171 -8.44 -5.10 13.44
C LEU A 171 -7.28 -6.09 13.26
N SER A 172 -7.45 -7.06 12.36
CA SER A 172 -6.42 -8.08 12.08
C SER A 172 -5.12 -7.54 11.47
N VAL A 173 -5.12 -6.27 11.03
CA VAL A 173 -4.00 -5.63 10.33
C VAL A 173 -3.12 -4.75 11.23
N ALA A 174 -3.33 -4.74 12.55
CA ALA A 174 -2.53 -3.93 13.48
C ALA A 174 -1.01 -4.13 13.30
N GLU A 175 -0.58 -5.39 13.13
CA GLU A 175 0.82 -5.77 12.95
C GLU A 175 1.21 -5.94 11.46
N LYS A 176 0.30 -5.66 10.52
CA LYS A 176 0.59 -5.81 9.09
C LYS A 176 1.69 -4.84 8.67
N PRO A 177 2.79 -5.31 8.06
CA PRO A 177 3.84 -4.43 7.56
C PRO A 177 3.34 -3.61 6.36
N SER A 178 3.90 -2.41 6.18
CA SER A 178 3.61 -1.59 4.99
C SER A 178 4.06 -2.33 3.72
N MET A 179 3.13 -2.53 2.80
CA MET A 179 3.39 -3.19 1.53
C MET A 179 3.55 -2.16 0.40
N ALA A 180 4.53 -2.41 -0.46
CA ALA A 180 4.72 -1.61 -1.67
C ALA A 180 3.92 -2.21 -2.83
N CYS A 181 3.53 -1.38 -3.81
CA CYS A 181 2.89 -1.82 -5.05
C CYS A 181 3.82 -2.68 -5.93
N LEU A 182 3.27 -3.42 -6.89
CA LEU A 182 4.04 -4.28 -7.80
C LEU A 182 5.08 -3.50 -8.61
N SER A 183 4.81 -2.24 -8.99
CA SER A 183 5.78 -1.43 -9.75
C SER A 183 7.07 -1.15 -8.98
N SER A 184 7.06 -1.22 -7.64
CA SER A 184 8.28 -1.13 -6.84
C SER A 184 9.24 -2.30 -7.02
N ARG A 185 8.87 -3.34 -7.77
CA ARG A 185 9.75 -4.46 -8.14
C ARG A 185 10.51 -4.20 -9.45
N ILE A 186 10.19 -3.12 -10.16
CA ILE A 186 10.80 -2.73 -11.43
C ILE A 186 11.76 -1.57 -11.17
N PRO A 187 13.06 -1.67 -11.54
CA PRO A 187 14.03 -0.59 -11.41
C PRO A 187 13.58 0.72 -12.04
N THR A 188 13.87 1.83 -11.37
CA THR A 188 13.59 3.18 -11.85
C THR A 188 14.18 3.39 -13.24
N GLY A 189 13.41 3.98 -14.15
CA GLY A 189 13.78 4.22 -15.55
C GLY A 189 13.56 3.02 -16.49
N LEU A 190 13.11 1.87 -15.98
CA LEU A 190 12.61 0.77 -16.80
C LEU A 190 11.09 0.83 -16.88
N GLU A 191 10.55 0.69 -18.09
CA GLU A 191 9.12 0.84 -18.34
C GLU A 191 8.28 -0.16 -17.51
N VAL A 192 7.21 0.34 -16.89
CA VAL A 192 6.19 -0.50 -16.25
C VAL A 192 5.23 -1.01 -17.31
N THR A 193 5.11 -2.34 -17.45
CA THR A 193 4.19 -2.98 -18.39
C THR A 193 3.31 -4.02 -17.70
N GLU A 194 2.13 -4.28 -18.26
CA GLU A 194 1.21 -5.31 -17.78
C GLU A 194 1.90 -6.69 -17.72
N GLU A 195 2.73 -7.02 -18.71
CA GLU A 195 3.50 -8.26 -18.76
C GLU A 195 4.43 -8.39 -17.55
N LYS A 196 5.21 -7.35 -17.24
CA LYS A 196 6.13 -7.32 -16.09
C LYS A 196 5.35 -7.46 -14.78
N LEU A 197 4.30 -6.66 -14.59
CA LEU A 197 3.47 -6.72 -13.38
C LEU A 197 2.87 -8.10 -13.16
N THR A 198 2.34 -8.71 -14.23
CA THR A 198 1.74 -10.05 -14.20
C THR A 198 2.75 -11.13 -13.81
N ARG A 199 3.93 -11.16 -14.45
CA ARG A 199 4.95 -12.17 -14.13
C ARG A 199 5.53 -11.99 -12.72
N ILE A 200 5.68 -10.75 -12.25
CA ILE A 200 6.09 -10.45 -10.87
C ILE A 200 5.05 -11.00 -9.88
N GLU A 201 3.77 -10.69 -10.07
CA GLU A 201 2.71 -11.16 -9.18
C GLU A 201 2.62 -12.68 -9.14
N GLN A 202 2.71 -13.33 -10.30
CA GLN A 202 2.71 -14.79 -10.40
C GLN A 202 3.92 -15.40 -9.68
N ALA A 203 5.11 -14.81 -9.83
CA ALA A 203 6.31 -15.28 -9.14
C ALA A 203 6.20 -15.10 -7.61
N GLU A 204 5.70 -13.95 -7.15
CA GLU A 204 5.45 -13.69 -5.73
C GLU A 204 4.39 -14.64 -5.15
N ARG A 205 3.38 -15.02 -5.93
CA ARG A 205 2.37 -16.03 -5.53
C ARG A 205 2.97 -17.42 -5.35
N VAL A 206 3.92 -17.80 -6.20
CA VAL A 206 4.63 -19.09 -6.09
C VAL A 206 5.43 -19.14 -4.79
N LEU A 207 6.21 -18.11 -4.48
CA LEU A 207 6.99 -18.02 -3.23
C LEU A 207 6.08 -18.12 -2.00
N ARG A 208 4.95 -17.40 -2.00
CA ARG A 208 3.96 -17.49 -0.92
C ARG A 208 3.42 -18.91 -0.73
N THR A 209 3.18 -19.63 -1.83
CA THR A 209 2.68 -21.01 -1.78
C THR A 209 3.71 -21.98 -1.21
N TRP A 210 5.00 -21.66 -1.37
CA TRP A 210 6.11 -22.41 -0.79
C TRP A 210 6.40 -22.05 0.67
N GLY A 211 5.64 -21.13 1.26
CA GLY A 211 5.71 -20.80 2.68
C GLY A 211 6.66 -19.67 3.02
N PHE A 212 7.16 -18.92 2.01
CA PHE A 212 7.89 -17.69 2.29
C PHE A 212 6.92 -16.60 2.77
N GLU A 213 7.33 -15.84 3.78
CA GLU A 213 6.55 -14.77 4.39
C GLU A 213 7.07 -13.39 3.99
N GLN A 214 8.40 -13.22 3.92
CA GLN A 214 9.03 -11.95 3.55
C GLN A 214 9.82 -12.13 2.26
N PHE A 215 9.26 -11.69 1.13
CA PHE A 215 9.93 -11.85 -0.15
C PHE A 215 9.57 -10.75 -1.16
N ARG A 216 10.41 -10.61 -2.19
CA ARG A 216 10.16 -9.82 -3.40
C ARG A 216 10.73 -10.53 -4.61
N VAL A 217 10.07 -10.41 -5.76
CA VAL A 217 10.65 -10.80 -7.04
C VAL A 217 10.87 -9.54 -7.86
N ARG A 218 12.14 -9.10 -7.96
CA ARG A 218 12.51 -7.92 -8.74
C ARG A 218 12.73 -8.31 -10.20
N ASP A 219 12.26 -7.46 -11.09
CA ASP A 219 12.36 -7.67 -12.54
C ASP A 219 13.41 -6.74 -13.14
N HIS A 220 14.56 -7.31 -13.48
CA HIS A 220 15.68 -6.60 -14.12
C HIS A 220 15.77 -7.01 -15.60
N ASP A 221 14.74 -6.67 -16.37
CA ASP A 221 14.64 -6.94 -17.82
C ASP A 221 14.96 -8.39 -18.21
N GLY A 222 14.13 -9.30 -17.69
CA GLY A 222 14.26 -10.74 -17.98
C GLY A 222 15.03 -11.51 -16.91
N ILE A 223 15.62 -10.83 -15.93
CA ILE A 223 16.17 -11.46 -14.73
C ILE A 223 15.16 -11.31 -13.57
N ALA A 224 14.66 -12.43 -13.07
CA ALA A 224 13.96 -12.48 -11.78
C ALA A 224 14.99 -12.54 -10.65
N ARG A 225 15.18 -11.45 -9.91
CA ARG A 225 15.98 -11.43 -8.69
C ARG A 225 15.08 -11.61 -7.48
N ILE A 226 15.17 -12.79 -6.87
CA ILE A 226 14.41 -13.15 -5.68
C ILE A 226 15.12 -12.61 -4.45
N GLU A 227 14.39 -11.87 -3.62
CA GLU A 227 14.81 -11.43 -2.30
C GLU A 227 13.91 -12.16 -1.27
N VAL A 228 14.50 -12.74 -0.22
CA VAL A 228 13.78 -13.40 0.88
C VAL A 228 14.25 -12.86 2.23
N GLY A 229 13.46 -13.04 3.28
CA GLY A 229 13.87 -12.68 4.65
C GLY A 229 15.15 -13.39 5.06
N GLU A 230 15.95 -12.76 5.93
CA GLU A 230 17.23 -13.31 6.39
C GLU A 230 17.05 -14.71 7.03
N GLU A 231 15.98 -14.88 7.80
CA GLU A 231 15.62 -16.15 8.45
C GLU A 231 15.17 -17.23 7.45
N GLU A 232 14.81 -16.83 6.23
CA GLU A 232 14.28 -17.71 5.17
C GLU A 232 15.35 -18.08 4.13
N LEU A 233 16.55 -17.50 4.24
CA LEU A 233 17.62 -17.71 3.27
C LEU A 233 18.11 -19.16 3.23
N GLU A 234 18.10 -19.86 4.37
CA GLU A 234 18.45 -21.29 4.42
C GLU A 234 17.51 -22.13 3.55
N ALA A 235 16.20 -21.84 3.60
CA ALA A 235 15.21 -22.50 2.76
C ALA A 235 15.37 -22.14 1.28
N ALA A 236 15.73 -20.88 0.97
CA ALA A 236 15.95 -20.43 -0.41
C ALA A 236 17.24 -20.99 -1.04
N LEU A 237 18.20 -21.47 -0.24
CA LEU A 237 19.43 -22.11 -0.70
C LEU A 237 19.30 -23.64 -0.82
N ASP A 238 18.16 -24.21 -0.42
CA ASP A 238 17.91 -25.63 -0.55
C ASP A 238 17.91 -26.06 -2.05
N PRO A 239 18.63 -27.14 -2.42
CA PRO A 239 18.70 -27.57 -3.83
C PRO A 239 17.35 -27.90 -4.48
N GLU A 240 16.36 -28.38 -3.71
CA GLU A 240 15.02 -28.67 -4.22
C GLU A 240 14.27 -27.36 -4.52
N PHE A 241 14.36 -26.37 -3.62
CA PHE A 241 13.85 -25.03 -3.88
C PHE A 241 14.53 -24.40 -5.11
N VAL A 242 15.86 -24.44 -5.21
CA VAL A 242 16.59 -23.84 -6.33
C VAL A 242 16.16 -24.44 -7.67
N ALA A 243 15.95 -25.76 -7.72
CA ALA A 243 15.45 -26.42 -8.92
C ALA A 243 14.01 -25.98 -9.24
N ALA A 244 13.12 -25.95 -8.23
CA ALA A 244 11.73 -25.55 -8.38
C ALA A 244 11.59 -24.07 -8.79
N ALA A 245 12.34 -23.16 -8.16
CA ALA A 245 12.37 -21.74 -8.49
C ALA A 245 12.82 -21.53 -9.94
N ARG A 246 13.89 -22.21 -10.37
CA ARG A 246 14.39 -22.11 -11.74
C ARG A 246 13.36 -22.57 -12.78
N GLU A 247 12.62 -23.63 -12.51
CA GLU A 247 11.57 -24.15 -13.40
C GLU A 247 10.34 -23.24 -13.37
N HIS A 248 9.69 -23.12 -12.21
CA HIS A 248 8.39 -22.46 -12.08
C HIS A 248 8.45 -20.96 -12.31
N ILE A 249 9.51 -20.27 -11.87
CA ILE A 249 9.65 -18.83 -12.12
C ILE A 249 10.19 -18.60 -13.54
N GLY A 250 11.08 -19.46 -14.05
CA GLY A 250 11.55 -19.37 -15.44
C GLY A 250 10.40 -19.45 -16.45
N ASP A 251 9.43 -20.33 -16.21
CA ASP A 251 8.23 -20.49 -17.05
C ASP A 251 7.31 -19.26 -17.10
N LEU A 252 7.49 -18.28 -16.20
CA LEU A 252 6.75 -17.01 -16.17
C LEU A 252 7.35 -15.96 -17.14
N GLY A 253 8.32 -16.33 -17.96
CA GLY A 253 8.93 -15.45 -18.96
C GLY A 253 10.19 -14.73 -18.48
N PHE A 254 10.88 -15.28 -17.47
CA PHE A 254 12.21 -14.81 -17.07
C PHE A 254 13.30 -15.64 -17.75
N GLU A 255 14.29 -14.98 -18.34
CA GLU A 255 15.47 -15.61 -18.94
C GLU A 255 16.40 -16.22 -17.88
N HIS A 256 16.48 -15.53 -16.73
CA HIS A 256 17.31 -15.94 -15.59
C HIS A 256 16.55 -15.77 -14.28
N VAL A 257 16.73 -16.73 -13.38
CA VAL A 257 16.24 -16.68 -12.00
C VAL A 257 17.44 -16.65 -11.07
N THR A 258 17.53 -15.64 -10.23
CA THR A 258 18.63 -15.41 -9.30
C THR A 258 18.11 -15.19 -7.89
N LEU A 259 18.96 -15.46 -6.90
CA LEU A 259 18.72 -15.16 -5.50
C LEU A 259 19.64 -14.02 -5.08
N ASP A 260 19.09 -12.99 -4.47
CA ASP A 260 19.86 -11.91 -3.86
C ASP A 260 20.46 -12.40 -2.55
N LEU A 261 21.79 -12.40 -2.46
CA LEU A 261 22.52 -12.94 -1.32
C LEU A 261 22.49 -12.00 -0.11
N GLU A 262 22.17 -10.72 -0.31
CA GLU A 262 21.89 -9.77 0.77
C GLU A 262 20.46 -9.93 1.32
N GLY A 263 19.61 -10.73 0.67
CA GLY A 263 18.22 -10.94 1.08
C GLY A 263 17.32 -9.71 0.90
N TYR A 264 16.17 -9.74 1.57
CA TYR A 264 15.18 -8.66 1.52
C TYR A 264 15.66 -7.40 2.24
N ARG A 265 15.66 -6.27 1.52
CA ARG A 265 15.93 -4.94 2.06
C ARG A 265 15.00 -3.89 1.47
N THR A 266 14.58 -2.94 2.30
CA THR A 266 13.82 -1.77 1.82
C THR A 266 14.71 -0.94 0.88
N GLY A 267 14.19 -0.58 -0.30
CA GLY A 267 14.92 0.24 -1.29
C GLY A 267 15.99 -0.50 -2.11
N SER A 268 16.04 -1.84 -2.10
CA SER A 268 17.07 -2.63 -2.80
C SER A 268 17.04 -2.60 -4.33
N VAL A 269 15.97 -2.10 -4.94
CA VAL A 269 15.75 -2.19 -6.41
C VAL A 269 16.63 -1.23 -7.17
N SER A 270 16.67 0.01 -6.69
CA SER A 270 17.52 1.09 -7.18
C SER A 270 18.33 1.56 -5.97
N PRO A 271 19.43 0.88 -5.61
CA PRO A 271 20.28 1.36 -4.53
C PRO A 271 20.75 2.77 -4.87
N ALA A 272 20.66 3.69 -3.90
CA ALA A 272 21.17 5.04 -4.08
C ALA A 272 22.63 4.94 -4.57
N SER A 273 22.94 5.58 -5.69
CA SER A 273 24.33 5.84 -6.05
C SER A 273 24.98 6.59 -4.88
N GLU A 274 26.18 6.20 -4.47
CA GLU A 274 26.95 6.88 -3.41
C GLU A 274 27.31 8.36 -3.74
N ASP A 275 26.71 8.95 -4.78
CA ASP A 275 26.89 10.32 -5.23
C ASP A 275 25.51 10.95 -5.54
N ASP A 276 24.80 11.41 -4.50
CA ASP A 276 23.84 12.53 -4.54
C ASP A 276 23.84 13.28 -3.19
#